data_AF-A0A939DS33-F1
#
_entry.id   AF-A0A939DS33-F1
#
_cell.length_a   1.000
_cell.length_b   1.000
_cell.length_c   1.000
_cell.angle_alpha   90.00
_cell.angle_beta   90.00
_cell.angle_gamma   90.00
#
_symmetry.space_group_name_H-M   'P 1'
#
loop_
_entity.id
_entity.type
_entity.pdbx_description
1 polymer ?
#
loop_
_entity_poly.entity_id
_entity_poly.type
_entity_poly.pdbx_seq_one_letter_code
_entity_poly.pdbx_strand_id
1 'polypeptide(L)' 'ERDTNRSVAPLVPAEDALVLDSTNLSINQVLDNVMQYVQGQLQNK' A
#
# COMPACT_ATOMS: atom_id res chain seq x y z
N GLU A 1 -12.50 -2.97 13.33
CA GLU A 1 -11.79 -2.74 14.60
C GLU A 1 -11.09 -3.96 15.18
N ARG A 2 -11.71 -5.16 15.15
CA ARG A 2 -11.10 -6.38 15.72
C ARG A 2 -9.67 -6.65 15.25
N ASP A 3 -9.38 -6.46 13.96
CA ASP A 3 -8.08 -6.80 13.38
C ASP A 3 -6.99 -5.73 13.62
N THR A 4 -7.38 -4.48 13.79
CA THR A 4 -6.50 -3.36 14.13
C THR A 4 -6.07 -3.40 15.60
N ASN A 5 -6.95 -3.92 16.48
CA ASN A 5 -6.73 -3.96 17.93
C ASN A 5 -6.08 -5.26 18.43
N ARG A 6 -5.59 -6.12 17.53
CA ARG A 6 -4.96 -7.40 17.89
C ARG A 6 -3.60 -7.14 18.55
N SER A 7 -3.31 -7.80 19.66
CA SER A 7 -2.01 -7.66 20.36
C SER A 7 -0.84 -8.27 19.59
N VAL A 8 -1.11 -9.20 18.67
CA VAL A 8 -0.11 -9.85 17.80
C VAL A 8 -0.54 -9.66 16.34
N ALA A 9 0.41 -9.29 15.48
CA ALA A 9 0.20 -8.99 14.07
C ALA A 9 -1.05 -8.09 13.80
N PRO A 10 -1.11 -6.89 14.42
CA PRO A 10 -2.19 -5.95 14.17
C PRO A 10 -2.21 -5.51 12.70
N LEU A 11 -3.39 -5.14 12.20
CA LEU A 11 -3.54 -4.56 10.86
C LEU A 11 -3.05 -3.10 10.87
N VAL A 12 -1.76 -2.90 10.64
CA VAL A 12 -1.10 -1.59 10.58
C VAL A 12 -0.17 -1.56 9.36
N PRO A 13 -0.06 -0.43 8.64
CA PRO A 13 0.93 -0.28 7.57
C PRO A 13 2.37 -0.40 8.11
N ALA A 14 3.28 -0.98 7.34
CA ALA A 14 4.71 -0.95 7.67
C ALA A 14 5.26 0.48 7.60
N GLU A 15 6.41 0.73 8.23
CA GLU A 15 7.07 2.04 8.26
C GLU A 15 7.44 2.54 6.86
N ASP A 16 7.82 1.62 5.97
CA ASP A 16 8.20 1.85 4.58
C ASP A 16 7.05 1.57 3.59
N ALA A 17 5.83 1.31 4.09
CA ALA A 17 4.71 0.98 3.23
C ALA A 17 4.22 2.18 2.43
N LEU A 18 3.95 1.96 1.14
CA LEU A 18 3.10 2.86 0.36
C LEU A 18 1.64 2.70 0.79
N VAL A 19 1.05 3.75 1.35
CA VAL A 19 -0.40 3.81 1.61
C VAL A 19 -1.10 4.36 0.38
N LEU A 20 -1.99 3.55 -0.21
CA LEU A 20 -2.78 3.91 -1.39
C LEU A 20 -4.27 3.86 -1.04
N ASP A 21 -4.94 5.02 -1.06
CA ASP A 21 -6.40 5.09 -0.96
C ASP A 21 -7.03 4.93 -2.34
N SER A 22 -7.76 3.84 -2.52
CA SER A 22 -8.43 3.50 -3.78
C SER A 22 -9.92 3.87 -3.81
N THR A 23 -10.45 4.59 -2.82
CA THR A 23 -11.90 4.85 -2.68
C THR A 23 -12.54 5.42 -3.96
N ASN A 24 -11.80 6.25 -4.69
CA ASN A 24 -12.26 6.90 -5.93
C ASN A 24 -11.45 6.49 -7.17
N LEU A 25 -10.71 5.38 -7.12
CA LEU A 25 -9.88 4.91 -8.22
C LEU A 25 -10.51 3.69 -8.89
N SER A 26 -10.44 3.64 -10.22
CA SER A 26 -10.69 2.40 -10.96
C SER A 26 -9.57 1.39 -10.73
N ILE A 27 -9.85 0.11 -10.97
CA ILE A 27 -8.86 -0.96 -10.82
C ILE A 27 -7.59 -0.73 -11.65
N ASN A 28 -7.73 -0.17 -12.86
CA ASN A 28 -6.60 0.13 -13.73
C ASN A 28 -5.73 1.25 -13.14
N GLN A 29 -6.36 2.31 -12.61
CA GLN A 29 -5.61 3.40 -11.96
C GLN A 29 -4.87 2.89 -10.72
N VAL A 30 -5.47 1.99 -9.93
CA VAL A 30 -4.77 1.37 -8.79
C VAL A 30 -3.53 0.61 -9.26
N LEU A 31 -3.66 -0.21 -10.30
CA LEU A 31 -2.55 -0.99 -10.85
C LEU A 31 -1.43 -0.07 -11.35
N ASP A 32 -1.76 0.97 -12.11
CA ASP A 32 -0.77 1.91 -12.65
C ASP A 32 0.04 2.60 -11.54
N ASN A 33 -0.64 3.05 -10.47
CA ASN A 33 0.02 3.66 -9.31
C ASN A 33 1.00 2.69 -8.63
N VAL A 34 0.60 1.43 -8.43
CA VAL A 34 1.46 0.41 -7.81
C VAL A 34 2.68 0.12 -8.70
N MET A 35 2.47 -0.07 -10.00
CA MET A 35 3.55 -0.38 -10.94
C MET A 35 4.58 0.76 -11.04
N GLN A 36 4.11 2.01 -11.08
CA GLN A 36 4.98 3.18 -11.11
C GLN A 36 5.84 3.28 -9.85
N TYR A 37 5.24 3.06 -8.68
CA TYR A 37 5.99 3.08 -7.42
C TYR A 37 7.06 1.99 -7.39
N VAL A 38 6.70 0.75 -7.74
CA VAL A 38 7.64 -0.37 -7.77
C VAL A 38 8.81 -0.10 -8.72
N GLN A 39 8.55 0.42 -9.93
CA GLN A 39 9.61 0.80 -10.86
C GLN A 39 10.56 1.85 -10.29
N GLY A 40 10.02 2.89 -9.64
CA GLY A 40 10.84 3.92 -8.99
C GLY A 40 11.74 3.36 -7.89
N GLN A 41 11.21 2.45 -7.06
CA GLN A 41 12.00 1.79 -6.01
C GLN A 41 13.10 0.87 -6.56
N LEU A 42 12.84 0.20 -7.70
CA LEU A 42 13.84 -0.66 -8.34
C LEU A 42 14.93 0.14 -9.06
N GLN A 43 14.62 1.33 -9.59
CA GLN A 43 15.58 2.18 -10.31
C GLN A 43 16.49 3.00 -9.37
N ASN A 44 16.03 3.26 -8.14
CA ASN A 44 16.78 4.00 -7.13
C ASN A 44 17.69 3.11 -6.25
N LYS A 45 17.88 1.84 -6.64
CA LYS A 45 18.84 0.90 -6.04
C LYS A 45 20.13 0.86 -6.84
#